data_AF-A0A9X2J7J4-F1
#
_entry.id   AF-A0A9X2J7J4-F1
#
_cell.length_a   1.000
_cell.length_b   1.000
_cell.length_c   1.000
_cell.angle_alpha   90.00
_cell.angle_beta   90.00
_cell.angle_gamma   90.00
#
_symmetry.space_group_name_H-M   'P 1'
#
loop_
_entity.id
_entity.type
_entity.pdbx_description
1 polymer ?
#
loop_
_entity_poly.entity_id
_entity_poly.type
_entity_poly.pdbx_seq_one_letter_code
_entity_poly.pdbx_strand_id
1 'polypeptide(L)' 'KIAGIKLCESFNRQHDRDFRSVMPTNLYGPGDNFHAENAHVIPALLRRFYDAVQSQADQIDIWGSGRPLREFL' A
#
# COMPACT_ATOMS: atom_id res chain seq x y z
N LYS A 1 7.98 -4.86 12.77
CA LYS A 1 6.55 -5.22 12.91
C LYS A 1 6.32 -6.26 14.01
N ILE A 2 6.86 -7.48 13.89
CA ILE A 2 6.67 -8.55 14.90
C ILE A 2 7.16 -8.14 16.31
N ALA A 3 8.33 -7.51 16.41
CA ALA A 3 8.86 -7.01 17.69
C ALA A 3 7.93 -5.99 18.38
N GLY A 4 7.23 -5.14 17.61
CA GLY A 4 6.29 -4.16 18.16
C GLY A 4 5.02 -4.81 18.71
N ILE A 5 4.50 -5.84 18.02
CA ILE A 5 3.37 -6.65 18.51
C ILE A 5 3.76 -7.34 19.82
N LYS A 6 4.95 -7.94 19.86
CA LYS A 6 5.44 -8.63 21.07
C LYS A 6 5.73 -7.69 22.23
N LEU A 7 6.13 -6.45 21.95
CA LEU A 7 6.27 -5.42 22.96
C LEU A 7 4.91 -5.04 23.56
N CYS A 8 3.89 -4.78 22.74
CA CYS A 8 2.53 -4.48 23.21
C CYS A 8 1.99 -5.63 24.08
N GLU A 9 2.12 -6.88 23.61
CA GLU A 9 1.69 -8.07 24.34
C GLU A 9 2.42 -8.22 25.69
N SER A 10 3.73 -8.00 25.72
CA SER A 10 4.54 -8.13 26.94
C SER A 10 4.22 -7.04 27.96
N PHE A 11 4.06 -5.79 27.50
CA PHE A 11 3.69 -4.67 28.36
C PHE A 11 2.30 -4.81 28.96
N ASN A 12 1.33 -5.29 28.17
CA ASN A 12 -0.01 -5.55 28.67
C ASN A 12 0.01 -6.59 29.80
N ARG A 13 0.79 -7.68 29.62
CA ARG A 13 0.95 -8.73 30.63
C ARG A 13 1.68 -8.29 31.90
N GLN A 14 2.72 -7.47 31.76
CA GLN A 14 3.60 -7.10 32.86
C GLN A 14 3.10 -5.88 33.65
N HIS A 15 2.35 -4.98 33.01
CA HIS A 15 2.02 -3.66 33.55
C HIS A 15 0.53 -3.31 33.50
N ASP A 16 -0.35 -4.30 33.28
CA ASP A 16 -1.80 -4.15 33.22
C ASP A 16 -2.23 -2.98 32.30
N ARG A 17 -1.77 -3.07 31.05
CA ARG A 17 -2.04 -2.08 29.98
C ARG A 17 -2.90 -2.71 28.89
N ASP A 18 -3.57 -1.86 28.10
CA ASP A 18 -4.37 -2.27 26.92
C ASP A 18 -3.81 -1.62 25.63
N PHE A 19 -2.60 -2.01 25.26
CA PHE A 19 -2.03 -1.66 23.96
C PHE A 19 -2.50 -2.62 22.88
N ARG A 20 -3.06 -2.08 21.80
CA ARG A 20 -3.59 -2.84 20.66
C ARG A 20 -2.77 -2.57 19.41
N SER A 21 -2.41 -3.62 18.70
CA SER A 21 -1.70 -3.53 17.43
C SER A 21 -2.61 -4.02 16.30
N VAL A 22 -2.71 -3.23 15.24
CA VAL A 22 -3.42 -3.61 14.01
C VAL A 22 -2.43 -3.78 12.87
N MET A 23 -2.74 -4.67 11.93
CA MET A 23 -1.92 -4.95 10.76
C MET A 23 -2.81 -4.81 9.51
N PRO A 24 -2.96 -3.58 8.99
CA PRO A 24 -3.70 -3.38 7.74
C PRO A 24 -2.95 -4.00 6.56
N THR A 25 -3.70 -4.32 5.51
CA THR A 25 -3.14 -4.68 4.19
C THR A 25 -2.63 -3.43 3.46
N ASN A 26 -2.38 -3.51 2.15
CA ASN A 26 -1.97 -2.34 1.37
C ASN A 26 -3.09 -1.30 1.35
N LEU A 27 -2.79 -0.08 1.81
CA LEU A 27 -3.73 1.03 1.82
C LEU A 27 -3.52 1.91 0.59
N TYR A 28 -4.60 2.50 0.08
CA TYR A 28 -4.54 3.53 -0.96
C TYR A 28 -5.62 4.58 -0.72
N GLY A 29 -5.43 5.80 -1.20
CA GLY A 29 -6.45 6.84 -1.06
C GLY A 29 -5.95 8.26 -1.29
N PRO A 30 -6.79 9.27 -1.00
CA PRO A 30 -6.40 10.67 -1.06
C PRO A 30 -5.18 10.95 -0.15
N GLY A 31 -4.16 11.62 -0.69
CA GLY A 31 -2.91 11.92 0.02
C GLY A 31 -1.81 10.87 -0.15
N ASP A 32 -2.05 9.80 -0.92
CA ASP A 32 -1.00 8.85 -1.30
C ASP A 32 -0.01 9.50 -2.28
N ASN A 33 1.16 8.89 -2.45
CA ASN A 33 2.18 9.37 -3.35
C ASN A 33 1.86 8.94 -4.80
N PHE A 34 1.56 9.89 -5.67
CA PHE A 34 1.28 9.68 -7.10
C PHE A 34 2.51 9.87 -8.00
N HIS A 35 3.73 9.85 -7.43
CA HIS A 35 4.96 10.00 -8.20
C HIS A 35 5.23 8.77 -9.07
N ALA A 36 5.59 8.97 -10.34
CA ALA A 36 5.70 7.89 -11.34
C ALA A 36 6.65 6.74 -10.97
N GLU A 37 7.73 7.02 -10.23
CA GLU A 37 8.77 6.05 -9.89
C GLU A 37 8.65 5.46 -8.47
N ASN A 38 8.02 6.17 -7.53
CA ASN A 38 8.01 5.82 -6.10
C ASN A 38 6.59 5.65 -5.52
N ALA A 39 5.60 5.47 -6.39
CA ALA A 39 4.22 5.24 -6.01
C ALA A 39 3.94 3.76 -5.75
N HIS A 40 3.01 3.51 -4.81
CA HIS A 40 2.39 2.20 -4.70
C HIS A 40 1.61 1.85 -5.97
N VAL A 41 1.33 0.56 -6.17
CA VAL A 41 0.82 0.04 -7.44
C VAL A 41 -0.47 0.72 -7.92
N ILE A 42 -1.42 1.04 -7.02
CA ILE A 42 -2.67 1.72 -7.40
C ILE A 42 -2.41 3.19 -7.83
N PRO A 43 -1.77 4.05 -7.02
CA PRO A 43 -1.44 5.41 -7.43
C PRO A 43 -0.58 5.47 -8.71
N ALA A 44 0.39 4.55 -8.85
CA ALA A 44 1.25 4.47 -10.02
C ALA A 44 0.44 4.15 -11.29
N LEU A 45 -0.44 3.15 -11.23
CA LEU A 45 -1.29 2.79 -12.37
C LEU A 45 -2.27 3.92 -12.71
N LEU A 46 -2.94 4.50 -11.72
CA LEU A 46 -3.84 5.65 -11.92
C LEU A 46 -3.13 6.80 -12.63
N ARG A 47 -1.90 7.13 -12.22
CA ARG A 47 -1.12 8.18 -12.86
C ARG A 47 -0.78 7.83 -14.31
N ARG A 48 -0.36 6.60 -14.58
CA ARG A 48 -0.01 6.15 -15.94
C ARG A 48 -1.22 6.12 -16.87
N PHE A 49 -2.39 5.71 -16.38
CA PHE A 49 -3.65 5.82 -17.14
C PHE A 49 -4.01 7.28 -17.41
N TYR A 50 -3.89 8.15 -16.40
CA TYR A 50 -4.14 9.57 -16.57
C TYR A 50 -3.23 10.19 -17.63
N ASP A 51 -1.92 9.96 -17.56
CA ASP A 51 -0.95 10.49 -18.52
C ASP A 51 -1.17 9.90 -19.94
N ALA A 52 -1.59 8.64 -20.05
CA ALA A 52 -1.93 8.02 -21.33
C ALA A 52 -3.16 8.67 -21.99
N VAL A 53 -4.19 8.99 -21.20
CA VAL A 53 -5.37 9.73 -21.71
C VAL A 53 -4.97 11.13 -22.17
N GLN A 54 -4.14 11.84 -21.39
CA GLN A 54 -3.66 13.18 -21.76
C GLN A 54 -2.78 13.18 -23.02
N SER A 55 -1.97 12.13 -23.21
CA SER A 55 -1.09 11.98 -24.38
C SER A 55 -1.73 11.24 -25.57
N GLN A 56 -2.99 10.81 -25.44
CA GLN A 56 -3.70 9.97 -26.42
C GLN A 56 -2.90 8.72 -26.82
N ALA A 57 -2.22 8.09 -25.86
CA ALA A 57 -1.47 6.88 -26.11
C ALA A 57 -2.42 5.69 -26.34
N ASP A 58 -2.19 4.94 -27.41
CA ASP A 58 -3.01 3.76 -27.76
C ASP A 58 -2.79 2.57 -26.80
N GLN A 59 -1.67 2.55 -26.07
CA GLN A 59 -1.29 1.45 -25.18
C GLN A 59 -0.43 1.91 -23.99
N ILE A 60 -0.46 1.12 -22.92
CA ILE A 60 0.38 1.30 -21.73
C ILE A 60 1.05 -0.02 -21.31
N ASP A 61 2.32 0.03 -20.95
CA ASP A 61 3.07 -1.19 -20.57
C ASP A 61 2.93 -1.51 -19.08
N ILE A 62 2.31 -2.62 -18.69
CA ILE A 62 2.30 -3.05 -17.28
C ILE A 62 3.42 -4.06 -17.05
N TRP A 63 4.31 -3.76 -16.09
CA TRP A 63 5.45 -4.63 -15.79
C TRP A 63 5.02 -5.96 -15.16
N GLY A 64 5.55 -7.06 -15.68
CA GLY A 64 5.32 -8.41 -15.18
C GLY A 64 4.19 -9.15 -15.91
N SER A 65 3.81 -10.31 -15.38
CA SER A 65 2.84 -11.21 -16.03
C SER A 65 1.37 -10.91 -15.70
N GLY A 66 1.10 -9.95 -14.80
CA GLY A 66 -0.25 -9.64 -14.31
C GLY A 66 -0.88 -10.73 -13.42
N ARG A 67 -0.23 -11.88 -13.24
CA ARG A 67 -0.72 -12.98 -12.38
C ARG A 67 -0.66 -12.72 -10.87
N PRO A 68 0.25 -11.89 -10.31
CA PRO A 68 0.30 -11.67 -8.87
C PRO A 68 -0.96 -11.01 -8.33
N LEU A 69 -1.62 -11.65 -7.36
CA LEU A 69 -2.77 -11.09 -6.66
C LEU A 69 -2.33 -10.19 -5.50
N ARG A 70 -3.09 -9.13 -5.24
CA ARG A 70 -2.87 -8.17 -4.16
C ARG A 70 -4.20 -7.83 -3.51
N GLU A 71 -4.19 -7.63 -2.20
CA GLU A 71 -5.32 -7.10 -1.45
C GLU A 71 -5.08 -5.63 -1.12
N PHE A 72 -6.17 -4.86 -1.16
CA PHE A 72 -6.20 -3.44 -0.88
C PHE A 72 -7.37 -3.12 0.06
N LEU A 73 -7.18 -2.11 0.91
CA LEU A 73 -8.20 -1.57 1.80
C LEU A 73 -8.28 -0.06 1.63
#